data_AF-A0A7M3NPE4-F1
#
_entry.id   AF-A0A7M3NPE4-F1
#
_cell.length_a   1.000
_cell.length_b   1.000
_cell.length_c   1.000
_cell.angle_alpha   90.00
_cell.angle_beta   90.00
_cell.angle_gamma   90.00
#
_symmetry.space_group_name_H-M   'P 1'
#
loop_
_entity.id
_entity.type
_entity.pdbx_description
1 polymer ?
#
loop_
_entity_poly.entity_id
_entity_poly.type
_entity_poly.pdbx_seq_one_letter_code
_entity_poly.pdbx_strand_id
1 'polypeptide(L)'
;MSTSGSPSWLHCAHGADPAADPVGCRGIHVPDHTACLAHLTDADRDAYLAGLTPGASIDHRGTTFTESLLNALLNAVRDPATGHPRFGDALFDSATFEGAAGFESATFEHYAWFESATFKGDAGFESATFEDTALFGSATFEGAAWFGSATFERDAGFGSATFVEADRVGPLVCAGRVVLSGAKFGGPVTLSFATRRLECRRTRWSSTAEIRLRYATVDFAHAVFEYPLTIAAEPDPFVRANGRQLVDDPFSCAPDSGVRVASLRGVDAAHLVLADLDLSGCLFAGTVHLDQLRLEGSCTFDTAPPAVWRRWPPVRFTERRVLAEEHHWRASQPGAVWGWNVAVLGAGRAGPMQLAPVYRALRKAFEDGKHEPGAADFYYGEMEMRRHAEDIPRSERGLLTAYWALSGYGLRASRALAWLGAAMLLTIVLLMASGLAQDTPKQTATGTVPAGGGKVTFEIDKDDPQNPTGNRFTGERFEKALNVTLNSVVFRSSGQDLTTAGTYIEMTSRLTEPVLLGLAVLAVRNRVKR
;
A
#
# COMPACT_ATOMS: atom_id res chain seq x y z
N MET A 1 -30.21 -5.78 -16.13
CA MET A 1 -30.97 -5.43 -17.35
C MET A 1 -30.39 -6.27 -18.48
N SER A 2 -30.89 -7.49 -18.62
CA SER A 2 -30.44 -8.42 -19.66
C SER A 2 -30.93 -7.91 -21.02
N THR A 3 -30.03 -7.84 -21.98
CA THR A 3 -30.27 -7.31 -23.32
C THR A 3 -31.39 -8.10 -24.01
N SER A 4 -32.52 -7.45 -24.23
CA SER A 4 -33.71 -7.94 -24.94
C SER A 4 -33.52 -8.01 -26.46
N GLY A 5 -32.32 -8.31 -26.94
CA GLY A 5 -31.98 -8.44 -28.36
C GLY A 5 -31.83 -9.90 -28.76
N SER A 6 -32.11 -10.21 -30.02
CA SER A 6 -31.78 -11.52 -30.60
C SER A 6 -30.26 -11.77 -30.50
N PRO A 7 -29.84 -13.01 -30.18
CA PRO A 7 -28.43 -13.34 -30.16
C PRO A 7 -27.82 -13.24 -31.56
N SER A 8 -26.50 -13.09 -31.64
CA SER A 8 -25.77 -12.95 -32.92
C SER A 8 -25.64 -14.27 -33.70
N TRP A 9 -26.07 -15.39 -33.12
CA TRP A 9 -26.05 -16.72 -33.72
C TRP A 9 -27.45 -17.22 -34.11
N LEU A 10 -27.48 -18.27 -34.93
CA LEU A 10 -28.69 -19.00 -35.27
C LEU A 10 -29.23 -19.70 -34.01
N HIS A 11 -30.36 -19.23 -33.51
CA HIS A 11 -30.95 -19.65 -32.25
C HIS A 11 -32.29 -20.35 -32.45
N CYS A 12 -32.59 -21.26 -31.54
CA CYS A 12 -33.71 -22.19 -31.59
C CYS A 12 -35.08 -21.52 -31.74
N ALA A 13 -35.27 -20.33 -31.14
CA ALA A 13 -36.52 -19.56 -31.14
C ALA A 13 -37.76 -20.34 -30.66
N HIS A 14 -37.57 -21.50 -30.02
CA HIS A 14 -38.67 -22.28 -29.46
C HIS A 14 -39.41 -21.46 -28.41
N GLY A 15 -40.75 -21.44 -28.51
CA GLY A 15 -41.60 -20.64 -27.63
C GLY A 15 -41.57 -19.13 -27.90
N ALA A 16 -41.06 -18.68 -29.05
CA ALA A 16 -41.12 -17.26 -29.42
C ALA A 16 -42.58 -16.80 -29.57
N ASP A 17 -42.94 -15.76 -28.81
CA ASP A 17 -44.23 -15.09 -28.85
C ASP A 17 -44.03 -13.60 -29.16
N PRO A 18 -44.54 -13.09 -30.31
CA PRO A 18 -44.41 -11.69 -30.70
C PRO A 18 -44.88 -10.68 -29.65
N ALA A 19 -45.77 -11.06 -28.72
CA ALA A 19 -46.31 -10.18 -27.69
C ALA A 19 -45.56 -10.23 -26.34
N ALA A 20 -44.88 -11.34 -26.02
CA ALA A 20 -44.29 -11.57 -24.68
C ALA A 20 -42.76 -11.76 -24.71
N ASP A 21 -42.25 -12.69 -25.53
CA ASP A 21 -40.81 -12.84 -25.81
C ASP A 21 -40.63 -13.11 -27.30
N PRO A 22 -40.40 -12.07 -28.12
CA PRO A 22 -40.33 -12.20 -29.58
C PRO A 22 -39.11 -13.02 -30.05
N VAL A 23 -38.16 -13.32 -29.15
CA VAL A 23 -36.96 -14.10 -29.44
C VAL A 23 -37.14 -15.58 -29.08
N GLY A 24 -37.90 -15.88 -28.02
CA GLY A 24 -38.03 -17.23 -27.48
C GLY A 24 -36.69 -17.81 -27.00
N CYS A 25 -36.51 -19.12 -27.16
CA CYS A 25 -35.27 -19.79 -26.76
C CYS A 25 -34.04 -19.26 -27.52
N ARG A 26 -33.04 -18.79 -26.78
CA ARG A 26 -31.78 -18.22 -27.30
C ARG A 26 -30.69 -19.26 -27.55
N GLY A 27 -30.96 -20.55 -27.28
CA GLY A 27 -30.01 -21.64 -27.46
C GLY A 27 -29.59 -21.80 -28.91
N ILE A 28 -28.29 -21.96 -29.14
CA ILE A 28 -27.74 -22.21 -30.47
C ILE A 28 -28.26 -23.53 -31.04
N HIS A 29 -28.42 -23.57 -32.35
CA HIS A 29 -28.71 -24.82 -33.05
C HIS A 29 -27.58 -25.83 -32.86
N VAL A 30 -27.96 -27.07 -32.54
CA VAL A 30 -27.05 -28.22 -32.66
C VAL A 30 -26.75 -28.42 -34.15
N PRO A 31 -25.51 -28.78 -34.54
CA PRO A 31 -25.18 -29.09 -35.93
C PRO A 31 -26.21 -30.02 -36.57
N ASP A 32 -26.60 -29.73 -37.82
CA ASP A 32 -27.62 -30.45 -38.58
C ASP A 32 -29.06 -30.41 -38.04
N HIS A 33 -29.33 -29.61 -37.00
CA HIS A 33 -30.67 -29.41 -36.44
C HIS A 33 -31.08 -27.93 -36.42
N THR A 34 -32.39 -27.68 -36.31
CA THR A 34 -32.97 -26.31 -36.17
C THR A 34 -33.34 -25.97 -34.73
N ALA A 35 -32.92 -26.80 -33.76
CA ALA A 35 -33.23 -26.64 -32.35
C ALA A 35 -31.94 -26.74 -31.52
N CYS A 36 -31.98 -26.14 -30.32
CA CYS A 36 -30.91 -26.30 -29.35
C CYS A 36 -31.00 -27.65 -28.65
N LEU A 37 -29.92 -28.04 -27.96
CA LEU A 37 -29.82 -29.34 -27.28
C LEU A 37 -31.01 -29.60 -26.32
N ALA A 38 -31.53 -28.55 -25.68
CA ALA A 38 -32.66 -28.64 -24.75
C ALA A 38 -34.01 -28.93 -25.44
N HIS A 39 -34.19 -28.53 -26.70
CA HIS A 39 -35.43 -28.66 -27.46
C HIS A 39 -35.37 -29.72 -28.57
N LEU A 40 -34.24 -30.42 -28.71
CA LEU A 40 -34.17 -31.62 -29.53
C LEU A 40 -35.10 -32.71 -28.99
N THR A 41 -35.62 -33.53 -29.90
CA THR A 41 -36.31 -34.77 -29.54
C THR A 41 -35.34 -35.69 -28.80
N ASP A 42 -35.85 -36.58 -27.94
CA ASP A 42 -34.99 -37.49 -27.16
C ASP A 42 -34.12 -38.36 -28.09
N ALA A 43 -34.67 -38.83 -29.21
CA ALA A 43 -33.93 -39.64 -30.19
C ALA A 43 -32.80 -38.86 -30.87
N ASP A 44 -33.04 -37.62 -31.31
CA ASP A 44 -32.02 -36.78 -31.94
C ASP A 44 -30.94 -36.35 -30.94
N ARG A 45 -31.36 -36.08 -29.69
CA ARG A 45 -30.46 -35.74 -28.59
C ARG A 45 -29.54 -36.89 -28.25
N ASP A 46 -30.08 -38.10 -28.09
CA ASP A 46 -29.29 -39.30 -27.81
C ASP A 46 -28.31 -39.60 -28.95
N ALA A 47 -28.75 -39.42 -30.21
CA ALA A 47 -27.88 -39.58 -31.38
C ALA A 47 -26.73 -38.56 -31.39
N TYR A 48 -27.02 -37.28 -31.11
CA TYR A 48 -26.00 -36.24 -31.00
C TYR A 48 -24.99 -36.54 -29.88
N LEU A 49 -25.48 -36.88 -28.68
CA LEU A 49 -24.63 -37.17 -27.53
C LEU A 49 -23.77 -38.41 -27.76
N ALA A 50 -24.32 -39.47 -28.39
CA ALA A 50 -23.55 -40.67 -28.73
C ALA A 50 -22.44 -40.40 -29.78
N GLY A 51 -22.54 -39.32 -30.55
CA GLY A 51 -21.53 -38.90 -31.52
C GLY A 51 -20.36 -38.12 -30.89
N LEU A 52 -20.48 -37.69 -29.64
CA LEU A 52 -19.41 -36.96 -28.95
C LEU A 52 -18.31 -37.92 -28.48
N THR A 53 -17.07 -37.46 -28.56
CA THR A 53 -15.89 -38.17 -28.02
C THR A 53 -15.23 -37.31 -26.94
N PRO A 54 -14.48 -37.92 -26.01
CA PRO A 54 -13.65 -37.16 -25.07
C PRO A 54 -12.71 -36.21 -25.82
N GLY A 55 -12.68 -34.94 -25.41
CA GLY A 55 -11.92 -33.87 -26.09
C GLY A 55 -12.64 -33.25 -27.29
N ALA A 56 -13.90 -33.62 -27.57
CA ALA A 56 -14.68 -32.97 -28.62
C ALA A 56 -14.95 -31.49 -28.27
N SER A 57 -14.97 -30.64 -29.29
CA SER A 57 -15.37 -29.25 -29.16
C SER A 57 -16.88 -29.13 -29.25
N ILE A 58 -17.48 -28.40 -28.31
CA ILE A 58 -18.93 -28.25 -28.16
C ILE A 58 -19.34 -26.78 -28.18
N ASP A 59 -20.49 -26.50 -28.81
CA ASP A 59 -21.12 -25.18 -28.82
C ASP A 59 -22.57 -25.29 -28.37
N HIS A 60 -22.83 -24.83 -27.15
CA HIS A 60 -24.13 -24.85 -26.50
C HIS A 60 -24.51 -23.47 -25.94
N ARG A 61 -24.02 -22.40 -26.58
CA ARG A 61 -24.34 -21.01 -26.21
C ARG A 61 -25.86 -20.78 -26.15
N GLY A 62 -26.30 -20.04 -25.14
CA GLY A 62 -27.70 -19.69 -24.91
C GLY A 62 -28.61 -20.86 -24.50
N THR A 63 -28.08 -22.07 -24.37
CA THR A 63 -28.90 -23.27 -24.08
C THR A 63 -29.23 -23.34 -22.59
N THR A 64 -30.45 -23.77 -22.29
CA THR A 64 -30.88 -24.05 -20.92
C THR A 64 -30.61 -25.51 -20.58
N PHE A 65 -29.84 -25.75 -19.53
CA PHE A 65 -29.48 -27.07 -19.05
C PHE A 65 -30.25 -27.39 -17.76
N THR A 66 -31.03 -28.47 -17.82
CA THR A 66 -31.44 -29.19 -16.62
C THR A 66 -30.26 -30.02 -16.11
N GLU A 67 -30.29 -30.41 -14.83
CA GLU A 67 -29.27 -31.28 -14.25
C GLU A 67 -29.12 -32.61 -15.02
N SER A 68 -30.25 -33.21 -15.43
CA SER A 68 -30.25 -34.43 -16.24
C SER A 68 -29.60 -34.25 -17.62
N LEU A 69 -29.86 -33.12 -18.28
CA LEU A 69 -29.30 -32.82 -19.59
C LEU A 69 -27.80 -32.58 -19.52
N LEU A 70 -27.34 -31.83 -18.51
CA LEU A 70 -25.93 -31.60 -18.28
C LEU A 70 -25.20 -32.91 -17.97
N ASN A 71 -25.76 -33.75 -17.10
CA ASN A 71 -25.19 -35.06 -16.77
C ASN A 71 -25.09 -35.97 -18.00
N ALA A 72 -26.09 -35.93 -18.89
CA ALA A 72 -26.03 -36.67 -20.15
C ALA A 72 -24.88 -36.18 -21.06
N LEU A 73 -24.70 -34.86 -21.17
CA LEU A 73 -23.57 -34.25 -21.90
C LEU A 73 -22.21 -34.64 -21.30
N LEU A 74 -22.05 -34.52 -19.97
CA LEU A 74 -20.81 -34.85 -19.28
C LEU A 74 -20.44 -36.32 -19.41
N ASN A 75 -21.44 -37.21 -19.42
CA ASN A 75 -21.21 -38.64 -19.65
C ASN A 75 -20.80 -38.95 -21.09
N ALA A 76 -21.32 -38.20 -22.07
CA ALA A 76 -20.96 -38.36 -23.47
C ALA A 76 -19.49 -38.01 -23.75
N VAL A 77 -18.94 -37.02 -23.06
CA VAL A 77 -17.53 -36.60 -23.22
C VAL A 77 -16.59 -37.20 -22.17
N ARG A 78 -17.05 -38.19 -21.40
CA ARG A 78 -16.26 -38.81 -20.32
C ARG A 78 -15.17 -39.70 -20.90
N ASP A 79 -13.92 -39.42 -20.54
CA ASP A 79 -12.79 -40.26 -20.91
C ASP A 79 -12.86 -41.59 -20.14
N PRO A 80 -12.87 -42.75 -20.84
CA PRO A 80 -12.92 -44.05 -20.17
C PRO A 80 -11.65 -44.38 -19.36
N ALA A 81 -10.51 -43.75 -19.66
CA ALA A 81 -9.25 -44.01 -18.96
C ALA A 81 -9.17 -43.29 -17.61
N THR A 82 -9.64 -42.04 -17.55
CA THR A 82 -9.60 -41.21 -16.33
C THR A 82 -10.92 -41.22 -15.57
N GLY A 83 -12.03 -41.54 -16.26
CA GLY A 83 -13.37 -41.43 -15.73
C GLY A 83 -13.86 -39.99 -15.63
N HIS A 84 -13.18 -39.01 -16.21
CA HIS A 84 -13.50 -37.59 -16.09
C HIS A 84 -13.94 -36.97 -17.44
N PRO A 85 -14.84 -35.97 -17.43
CA PRO A 85 -15.22 -35.24 -18.65
C PRO A 85 -14.02 -34.54 -19.29
N ARG A 86 -13.86 -34.66 -20.61
CA ARG A 86 -12.85 -33.93 -21.38
C ARG A 86 -13.49 -33.14 -22.51
N PHE A 87 -13.21 -31.86 -22.56
CA PHE A 87 -13.69 -30.94 -23.59
C PHE A 87 -12.51 -30.39 -24.39
N GLY A 88 -12.71 -30.22 -25.69
CA GLY A 88 -11.86 -29.37 -26.53
C GLY A 88 -12.20 -27.91 -26.27
N ASP A 89 -12.74 -27.21 -27.27
CA ASP A 89 -13.42 -25.93 -27.02
C ASP A 89 -14.80 -26.16 -26.38
N ALA A 90 -15.12 -25.42 -25.33
CA ALA A 90 -16.38 -25.51 -24.61
C ALA A 90 -17.08 -24.16 -24.56
N LEU A 91 -18.07 -23.95 -25.44
CA LEU A 91 -18.80 -22.69 -25.54
C LEU A 91 -20.18 -22.79 -24.87
N PHE A 92 -20.30 -22.19 -23.70
CA PHE A 92 -21.50 -22.10 -22.86
C PHE A 92 -21.92 -20.63 -22.62
N ASP A 93 -21.50 -19.70 -23.49
CA ASP A 93 -21.88 -18.29 -23.35
C ASP A 93 -23.40 -18.12 -23.29
N SER A 94 -23.88 -17.33 -22.33
CA SER A 94 -25.31 -17.10 -22.07
C SER A 94 -26.12 -18.37 -21.78
N ALA A 95 -25.48 -19.51 -21.49
CA ALA A 95 -26.18 -20.72 -21.07
C ALA A 95 -26.80 -20.52 -19.68
N THR A 96 -27.91 -21.21 -19.42
CA THR A 96 -28.57 -21.20 -18.11
C THR A 96 -28.59 -22.60 -17.53
N PHE A 97 -27.97 -22.80 -16.39
CA PHE A 97 -28.01 -24.05 -15.64
C PHE A 97 -29.07 -23.93 -14.54
N GLU A 98 -30.18 -24.67 -14.68
CA GLU A 98 -31.33 -24.53 -13.79
C GLU A 98 -31.17 -25.26 -12.45
N GLY A 99 -30.38 -26.33 -12.44
CA GLY A 99 -30.03 -27.10 -11.24
C GLY A 99 -28.55 -26.98 -10.92
N ALA A 100 -28.05 -27.93 -10.13
CA ALA A 100 -26.63 -28.06 -9.86
C ALA A 100 -25.86 -28.35 -11.17
N ALA A 101 -24.76 -27.62 -11.39
CA ALA A 101 -23.89 -27.75 -12.54
C ALA A 101 -22.52 -28.26 -12.11
N GLY A 102 -22.33 -29.58 -12.15
CA GLY A 102 -21.10 -30.24 -11.74
C GLY A 102 -20.14 -30.48 -12.90
N PHE A 103 -19.01 -29.79 -12.91
CA PHE A 103 -17.86 -30.00 -13.80
C PHE A 103 -16.66 -30.53 -13.00
N GLU A 104 -16.90 -31.34 -11.96
CA GLU A 104 -15.86 -31.84 -11.08
C GLU A 104 -14.84 -32.68 -11.85
N SER A 105 -13.56 -32.37 -11.62
CA SER A 105 -12.42 -32.98 -12.29
C SER A 105 -12.47 -32.92 -13.83
N ALA A 106 -13.30 -32.05 -14.42
CA ALA A 106 -13.35 -31.90 -15.87
C ALA A 106 -12.05 -31.28 -16.40
N THR A 107 -11.60 -31.72 -17.57
CA THR A 107 -10.47 -31.12 -18.29
C THR A 107 -10.99 -30.36 -19.51
N PHE A 108 -10.62 -29.08 -19.60
CA PHE A 108 -10.84 -28.22 -20.75
C PHE A 108 -9.50 -27.99 -21.44
N GLU A 109 -9.28 -28.67 -22.57
CA GLU A 109 -8.01 -28.68 -23.31
C GLU A 109 -7.78 -27.37 -24.08
N HIS A 110 -8.86 -26.71 -24.47
CA HIS A 110 -8.85 -25.44 -25.19
C HIS A 110 -9.71 -24.39 -24.47
N TYR A 111 -10.37 -23.51 -25.22
CA TYR A 111 -11.08 -22.38 -24.63
C TYR A 111 -12.36 -22.83 -23.92
N ALA A 112 -12.55 -22.38 -22.68
CA ALA A 112 -13.78 -22.61 -21.91
C ALA A 112 -14.51 -21.28 -21.67
N TRP A 113 -15.59 -21.04 -22.41
CA TRP A 113 -16.33 -19.78 -22.37
C TRP A 113 -17.70 -19.99 -21.72
N PHE A 114 -17.92 -19.25 -20.63
CA PHE A 114 -19.15 -19.17 -19.84
C PHE A 114 -19.57 -17.70 -19.70
N GLU A 115 -19.29 -16.85 -20.69
CA GLU A 115 -19.59 -15.42 -20.61
C GLU A 115 -21.10 -15.22 -20.49
N SER A 116 -21.55 -14.45 -19.51
CA SER A 116 -22.97 -14.22 -19.22
C SER A 116 -23.77 -15.50 -18.90
N ALA A 117 -23.12 -16.61 -18.56
CA ALA A 117 -23.80 -17.81 -18.12
C ALA A 117 -24.49 -17.58 -16.76
N THR A 118 -25.63 -18.23 -16.53
CA THR A 118 -26.38 -18.16 -15.26
C THR A 118 -26.43 -19.54 -14.63
N PHE A 119 -25.88 -19.66 -13.42
CA PHE A 119 -25.95 -20.86 -12.59
C PHE A 119 -26.96 -20.61 -11.46
N LYS A 120 -28.16 -21.17 -11.60
CA LYS A 120 -29.24 -21.02 -10.59
C LYS A 120 -29.00 -21.90 -9.36
N GLY A 121 -28.48 -23.10 -9.58
CA GLY A 121 -28.01 -23.99 -8.51
C GLY A 121 -26.51 -23.86 -8.24
N ASP A 122 -25.97 -24.80 -7.48
CA ASP A 122 -24.55 -24.88 -7.17
C ASP A 122 -23.72 -25.17 -8.44
N ALA A 123 -22.63 -24.44 -8.63
CA ALA A 123 -21.69 -24.62 -9.74
C ALA A 123 -20.39 -25.22 -9.21
N GLY A 124 -20.15 -26.49 -9.52
CA GLY A 124 -18.97 -27.25 -9.09
C GLY A 124 -17.90 -27.29 -10.18
N PHE A 125 -16.70 -26.79 -9.87
CA PHE A 125 -15.49 -26.91 -10.69
C PHE A 125 -14.33 -27.48 -9.85
N GLU A 126 -14.65 -28.28 -8.82
CA GLU A 126 -13.64 -28.86 -7.93
C GLU A 126 -12.67 -29.72 -8.73
N SER A 127 -11.37 -29.49 -8.56
CA SER A 127 -10.29 -30.19 -9.26
C SER A 127 -10.34 -30.11 -10.80
N ALA A 128 -11.13 -29.19 -11.37
CA ALA A 128 -11.17 -28.97 -12.81
C ALA A 128 -9.84 -28.40 -13.32
N THR A 129 -9.45 -28.77 -14.53
CA THR A 129 -8.21 -28.31 -15.20
C THR A 129 -8.56 -27.56 -16.47
N PHE A 130 -8.07 -26.33 -16.60
CA PHE A 130 -8.21 -25.47 -17.78
C PHE A 130 -6.81 -25.24 -18.39
N GLU A 131 -6.53 -25.91 -19.51
CA GLU A 131 -5.22 -25.86 -20.18
C GLU A 131 -5.05 -24.56 -21.03
N ASP A 132 -6.17 -23.92 -21.40
CA ASP A 132 -6.18 -22.58 -22.01
C ASP A 132 -7.04 -21.59 -21.18
N THR A 133 -7.42 -20.48 -21.80
CA THR A 133 -8.12 -19.37 -21.17
C THR A 133 -9.56 -19.75 -20.84
N ALA A 134 -9.96 -19.52 -19.59
CA ALA A 134 -11.33 -19.72 -19.11
C ALA A 134 -12.01 -18.38 -18.80
N LEU A 135 -13.19 -18.13 -19.38
CA LEU A 135 -13.92 -16.87 -19.25
C LEU A 135 -15.30 -17.10 -18.65
N PHE A 136 -15.55 -16.51 -17.49
CA PHE A 136 -16.80 -16.44 -16.74
C PHE A 136 -17.24 -14.97 -16.59
N GLY A 137 -16.88 -14.11 -17.53
CA GLY A 137 -17.24 -12.69 -17.45
C GLY A 137 -18.76 -12.52 -17.47
N SER A 138 -19.26 -11.57 -16.70
CA SER A 138 -20.69 -11.29 -16.55
C SER A 138 -21.55 -12.49 -16.09
N ALA A 139 -20.93 -13.61 -15.70
CA ALA A 139 -21.64 -14.78 -15.23
C ALA A 139 -22.31 -14.52 -13.89
N THR A 140 -23.46 -15.14 -13.65
CA THR A 140 -24.20 -15.03 -12.39
C THR A 140 -24.24 -16.38 -11.71
N PHE A 141 -23.68 -16.45 -10.51
CA PHE A 141 -23.73 -17.60 -9.62
C PHE A 141 -24.73 -17.28 -8.50
N GLU A 142 -25.95 -17.82 -8.61
CA GLU A 142 -26.99 -17.66 -7.60
C GLU A 142 -26.75 -18.61 -6.42
N GLY A 143 -26.36 -19.86 -6.69
CA GLY A 143 -25.93 -20.84 -5.70
C GLY A 143 -24.43 -20.78 -5.38
N ALA A 144 -23.92 -21.81 -4.69
CA ALA A 144 -22.52 -21.88 -4.30
C ALA A 144 -21.61 -22.15 -5.51
N ALA A 145 -20.47 -21.47 -5.58
CA ALA A 145 -19.49 -21.63 -6.67
C ALA A 145 -18.19 -22.23 -6.15
N TRP A 146 -17.96 -23.53 -6.39
CA TRP A 146 -16.82 -24.27 -5.85
C TRP A 146 -15.71 -24.43 -6.88
N PHE A 147 -14.59 -23.75 -6.64
CA PHE A 147 -13.37 -23.85 -7.46
C PHE A 147 -12.20 -24.47 -6.69
N GLY A 148 -12.49 -25.31 -5.69
CA GLY A 148 -11.42 -25.90 -4.87
C GLY A 148 -10.53 -26.80 -5.72
N SER A 149 -9.23 -26.71 -5.50
CA SER A 149 -8.20 -27.45 -6.23
C SER A 149 -8.19 -27.25 -7.76
N ALA A 150 -8.94 -26.28 -8.29
CA ALA A 150 -8.97 -26.00 -9.73
C ALA A 150 -7.64 -25.42 -10.22
N THR A 151 -7.25 -25.78 -11.44
CA THR A 151 -5.99 -25.36 -12.05
C THR A 151 -6.26 -24.65 -13.39
N PHE A 152 -5.76 -23.43 -13.51
CA PHE A 152 -5.77 -22.64 -14.75
C PHE A 152 -4.34 -22.46 -15.24
N GLU A 153 -4.00 -23.05 -16.38
CA GLU A 153 -2.66 -22.95 -16.96
C GLU A 153 -2.42 -21.58 -17.65
N ARG A 154 -3.50 -20.85 -17.94
CA ARG A 154 -3.44 -19.48 -18.49
C ARG A 154 -4.27 -18.51 -17.66
N ASP A 155 -5.07 -17.67 -18.31
CA ASP A 155 -5.84 -16.59 -17.69
C ASP A 155 -7.24 -17.08 -17.31
N ALA A 156 -7.71 -16.66 -16.13
CA ALA A 156 -9.07 -16.91 -15.64
C ALA A 156 -9.84 -15.58 -15.52
N GLY A 157 -10.85 -15.38 -16.35
CA GLY A 157 -11.66 -14.17 -16.37
C GLY A 157 -12.97 -14.34 -15.60
N PHE A 158 -13.24 -13.49 -14.62
CA PHE A 158 -14.49 -13.39 -13.87
C PHE A 158 -15.00 -11.92 -13.86
N GLY A 159 -14.66 -11.16 -14.90
CA GLY A 159 -14.93 -9.73 -14.96
C GLY A 159 -16.44 -9.46 -14.95
N SER A 160 -16.92 -8.57 -14.09
CA SER A 160 -18.35 -8.28 -13.91
C SER A 160 -19.22 -9.47 -13.48
N ALA A 161 -18.62 -10.60 -13.05
CA ALA A 161 -19.37 -11.72 -12.52
C ALA A 161 -20.09 -11.35 -11.21
N THR A 162 -21.24 -11.96 -10.95
CA THR A 162 -22.01 -11.75 -9.72
C THR A 162 -22.07 -13.05 -8.94
N PHE A 163 -21.58 -13.03 -7.71
CA PHE A 163 -21.64 -14.11 -6.75
C PHE A 163 -22.63 -13.73 -5.65
N VAL A 164 -23.79 -14.39 -5.61
CA VAL A 164 -24.84 -14.09 -4.64
C VAL A 164 -24.51 -14.76 -3.30
N GLU A 165 -24.31 -16.09 -3.30
CA GLU A 165 -24.07 -16.91 -2.10
C GLU A 165 -22.78 -17.73 -2.18
N ALA A 166 -21.68 -17.11 -2.64
CA ALA A 166 -20.39 -17.80 -2.70
C ALA A 166 -19.70 -17.82 -1.33
N ASP A 167 -19.84 -18.90 -0.57
CA ASP A 167 -19.13 -19.08 0.70
C ASP A 167 -17.60 -19.09 0.54
N ARG A 168 -17.11 -19.85 -0.46
CA ARG A 168 -15.68 -20.07 -0.69
C ARG A 168 -15.35 -20.28 -2.15
N VAL A 169 -14.44 -19.46 -2.69
CA VAL A 169 -13.88 -19.61 -4.04
C VAL A 169 -12.39 -19.94 -3.91
N GLY A 170 -12.04 -21.19 -4.24
CA GLY A 170 -10.69 -21.73 -4.08
C GLY A 170 -10.55 -22.70 -2.89
N PRO A 171 -9.35 -23.22 -2.62
CA PRO A 171 -8.06 -22.80 -3.18
C PRO A 171 -7.89 -23.16 -4.66
N LEU A 172 -7.49 -22.21 -5.52
CA LEU A 172 -7.19 -22.46 -6.93
C LEU A 172 -5.80 -21.95 -7.32
N VAL A 173 -5.21 -22.55 -8.36
CA VAL A 173 -3.95 -22.12 -8.96
C VAL A 173 -4.23 -21.54 -10.34
N CYS A 174 -3.69 -20.35 -10.62
CA CYS A 174 -3.77 -19.72 -11.93
C CYS A 174 -2.39 -19.21 -12.34
N ALA A 175 -1.77 -19.84 -13.33
CA ALA A 175 -0.44 -19.45 -13.81
C ALA A 175 -0.44 -18.07 -14.51
N GLY A 176 -1.56 -17.70 -15.16
CA GLY A 176 -1.77 -16.40 -15.78
C GLY A 176 -2.33 -15.36 -14.81
N ARG A 177 -3.28 -14.54 -15.31
CA ARG A 177 -4.01 -13.53 -14.53
C ARG A 177 -5.40 -14.00 -14.13
N VAL A 178 -5.84 -13.65 -12.93
CA VAL A 178 -7.23 -13.75 -12.49
C VAL A 178 -7.87 -12.36 -12.55
N VAL A 179 -8.90 -12.18 -13.37
CA VAL A 179 -9.57 -10.89 -13.55
C VAL A 179 -10.94 -10.92 -12.85
N LEU A 180 -11.07 -10.23 -11.72
CA LEU A 180 -12.34 -10.01 -11.02
C LEU A 180 -12.89 -8.60 -11.23
N SER A 181 -12.38 -7.86 -12.22
CA SER A 181 -12.72 -6.46 -12.39
C SER A 181 -14.21 -6.26 -12.65
N GLY A 182 -14.88 -5.45 -11.83
CA GLY A 182 -16.32 -5.23 -11.87
C GLY A 182 -17.17 -6.29 -11.17
N ALA A 183 -16.56 -7.35 -10.62
CA ALA A 183 -17.30 -8.42 -9.96
C ALA A 183 -18.00 -7.94 -8.68
N LYS A 184 -19.11 -8.60 -8.34
CA LYS A 184 -19.96 -8.29 -7.19
C LYS A 184 -20.10 -9.50 -6.29
N PHE A 185 -19.85 -9.30 -5.01
CA PHE A 185 -20.06 -10.30 -3.97
C PHE A 185 -21.18 -9.83 -3.05
N GLY A 186 -22.27 -10.60 -3.02
CA GLY A 186 -23.45 -10.33 -2.19
C GLY A 186 -23.33 -10.92 -0.78
N GLY A 187 -22.84 -12.15 -0.69
CA GLY A 187 -22.65 -12.90 0.54
C GLY A 187 -21.22 -12.83 1.11
N PRO A 188 -21.01 -13.31 2.34
CA PRO A 188 -19.69 -13.44 2.92
C PRO A 188 -18.87 -14.47 2.14
N VAL A 189 -17.62 -14.15 1.83
CA VAL A 189 -16.81 -14.99 0.93
C VAL A 189 -15.36 -15.10 1.38
N THR A 190 -14.81 -16.30 1.27
CA THR A 190 -13.36 -16.54 1.37
C THR A 190 -12.79 -16.85 -0.01
N LEU A 191 -11.83 -16.04 -0.45
CA LEU A 191 -11.08 -16.27 -1.69
C LEU A 191 -9.67 -16.78 -1.35
N SER A 192 -9.26 -17.89 -1.96
CA SER A 192 -7.93 -18.46 -1.76
C SER A 192 -7.25 -18.71 -3.10
N PHE A 193 -6.32 -17.84 -3.51
CA PHE A 193 -5.73 -17.88 -4.86
C PHE A 193 -4.21 -17.93 -4.83
N ALA A 194 -3.64 -18.85 -5.62
CA ALA A 194 -2.24 -18.83 -6.02
C ALA A 194 -2.14 -18.35 -7.47
N THR A 195 -1.76 -17.08 -7.68
CA THR A 195 -1.71 -16.47 -9.02
C THR A 195 -0.60 -15.45 -9.15
N ARG A 196 -0.15 -15.15 -10.38
CA ARG A 196 0.83 -14.07 -10.62
C ARG A 196 0.20 -12.69 -10.51
N ARG A 197 -1.05 -12.53 -10.97
CA ARG A 197 -1.75 -11.25 -11.00
C ARG A 197 -3.24 -11.42 -10.72
N LEU A 198 -3.73 -10.60 -9.80
CA LEU A 198 -5.14 -10.53 -9.45
C LEU A 198 -5.67 -9.11 -9.70
N GLU A 199 -6.61 -8.96 -10.62
CA GLU A 199 -7.18 -7.66 -10.98
C GLU A 199 -8.59 -7.50 -10.42
N CYS A 200 -8.72 -6.79 -9.31
CA CYS A 200 -9.97 -6.50 -8.59
C CYS A 200 -10.42 -5.05 -8.77
N ARG A 201 -10.35 -4.51 -9.99
CA ARG A 201 -10.73 -3.11 -10.24
C ARG A 201 -12.24 -2.95 -10.20
N ARG A 202 -12.74 -1.93 -9.52
CA ARG A 202 -14.19 -1.64 -9.43
C ARG A 202 -15.04 -2.82 -8.92
N THR A 203 -14.47 -3.70 -8.10
CA THR A 203 -15.23 -4.76 -7.44
C THR A 203 -16.12 -4.16 -6.35
N ARG A 204 -17.30 -4.75 -6.13
CA ARG A 204 -18.18 -4.40 -5.01
C ARG A 204 -18.32 -5.56 -4.04
N TRP A 205 -18.10 -5.28 -2.77
CA TRP A 205 -18.19 -6.23 -1.68
C TRP A 205 -19.29 -5.78 -0.72
N SER A 206 -20.41 -6.50 -0.72
CA SER A 206 -21.62 -6.15 0.04
C SER A 206 -21.73 -6.93 1.35
N SER A 207 -20.67 -7.66 1.72
CA SER A 207 -20.56 -8.45 2.95
C SER A 207 -19.07 -8.61 3.31
N THR A 208 -18.79 -9.26 4.44
CA THR A 208 -17.42 -9.52 4.92
C THR A 208 -16.68 -10.47 3.98
N ALA A 209 -15.42 -10.17 3.67
CA ALA A 209 -14.62 -11.03 2.82
C ALA A 209 -13.20 -11.21 3.35
N GLU A 210 -12.66 -12.40 3.11
CA GLU A 210 -11.27 -12.74 3.40
C GLU A 210 -10.59 -13.19 2.10
N ILE A 211 -9.48 -12.54 1.75
CA ILE A 211 -8.73 -12.84 0.53
C ILE A 211 -7.34 -13.31 0.94
N ARG A 212 -7.06 -14.59 0.72
CA ARG A 212 -5.79 -15.25 0.97
C ARG A 212 -5.07 -15.47 -0.34
N LEU A 213 -3.83 -14.99 -0.40
CA LEU A 213 -3.10 -14.88 -1.66
C LEU A 213 -1.71 -15.47 -1.54
N ARG A 214 -1.21 -16.00 -2.66
CA ARG A 214 0.18 -16.47 -2.80
C ARG A 214 0.73 -16.02 -4.15
N TYR A 215 1.98 -15.56 -4.16
CA TYR A 215 2.73 -15.09 -5.36
C TYR A 215 2.11 -13.88 -6.11
N ALA A 216 1.00 -13.33 -5.61
CA ALA A 216 0.15 -12.44 -6.39
C ALA A 216 0.56 -10.98 -6.31
N THR A 217 0.49 -10.28 -7.44
CA THR A 217 0.38 -8.82 -7.46
C THR A 217 -1.09 -8.43 -7.63
N VAL A 218 -1.64 -7.66 -6.70
CA VAL A 218 -3.08 -7.38 -6.64
C VAL A 218 -3.41 -5.91 -6.84
N ASP A 219 -4.43 -5.63 -7.65
CA ASP A 219 -4.91 -4.28 -7.93
C ASP A 219 -6.39 -4.12 -7.53
N PHE A 220 -6.66 -3.27 -6.55
CA PHE A 220 -8.01 -2.95 -6.06
C PHE A 220 -8.48 -1.55 -6.49
N ALA A 221 -7.90 -0.96 -7.54
CA ALA A 221 -8.26 0.39 -7.94
C ALA A 221 -9.79 0.55 -8.09
N HIS A 222 -10.34 1.51 -7.35
CA HIS A 222 -11.76 1.89 -7.30
C HIS A 222 -12.69 0.78 -6.79
N ALA A 223 -12.19 -0.19 -6.03
CA ALA A 223 -13.02 -1.16 -5.33
C ALA A 223 -13.83 -0.50 -4.20
N VAL A 224 -15.04 -1.01 -3.96
CA VAL A 224 -15.96 -0.53 -2.93
C VAL A 224 -16.17 -1.64 -1.90
N PHE A 225 -15.83 -1.34 -0.65
CA PHE A 225 -16.02 -2.22 0.50
C PHE A 225 -17.11 -1.66 1.41
N GLU A 226 -18.26 -2.33 1.50
CA GLU A 226 -19.35 -1.93 2.38
C GLU A 226 -19.19 -2.51 3.80
N TYR A 227 -18.34 -3.54 3.93
CA TYR A 227 -18.07 -4.28 5.16
C TYR A 227 -16.56 -4.57 5.31
N PRO A 228 -16.11 -5.01 6.51
CA PRO A 228 -14.73 -5.43 6.75
C PRO A 228 -14.20 -6.45 5.73
N LEU A 229 -13.03 -6.13 5.15
CA LEU A 229 -12.32 -6.98 4.21
C LEU A 229 -10.86 -7.14 4.64
N THR A 230 -10.41 -8.39 4.72
CA THR A 230 -9.03 -8.74 5.06
C THR A 230 -8.31 -9.30 3.83
N ILE A 231 -7.12 -8.78 3.55
CA ILE A 231 -6.22 -9.30 2.52
C ILE A 231 -4.96 -9.79 3.22
N ALA A 232 -4.67 -11.07 3.07
CA ALA A 232 -3.53 -11.71 3.71
C ALA A 232 -2.66 -12.45 2.69
N ALA A 233 -1.35 -12.36 2.85
CA ALA A 233 -0.44 -13.31 2.23
C ALA A 233 -0.45 -14.61 3.04
N GLU A 234 -0.64 -15.74 2.37
CA GLU A 234 -0.57 -17.07 3.00
C GLU A 234 0.79 -17.71 2.72
N PRO A 235 1.69 -17.83 3.71
CA PRO A 235 3.01 -18.42 3.47
C PRO A 235 2.93 -19.91 3.14
N ASP A 236 2.02 -20.61 3.81
CA ASP A 236 1.87 -22.07 3.69
C ASP A 236 1.15 -22.48 2.40
N PRO A 237 1.55 -23.60 1.76
CA PRO A 237 0.82 -24.15 0.64
C PRO A 237 -0.63 -24.46 0.97
N PHE A 238 -1.53 -24.06 0.08
CA PHE A 238 -2.92 -24.45 0.21
C PHE A 238 -3.04 -25.96 0.17
N VAL A 239 -3.81 -26.51 1.09
CA VAL A 239 -4.06 -27.96 1.16
C VAL A 239 -5.40 -28.24 0.47
N ARG A 240 -5.39 -29.22 -0.44
CA ARG A 240 -6.60 -29.72 -1.08
C ARG A 240 -7.53 -30.38 -0.05
N ALA A 241 -8.81 -30.54 -0.37
CA ALA A 241 -9.77 -31.23 0.51
C ALA A 241 -9.35 -32.66 0.90
N ASN A 242 -8.46 -33.29 0.12
CA ASN A 242 -7.89 -34.62 0.38
C ASN A 242 -6.59 -34.63 1.21
N GLY A 243 -6.17 -33.49 1.77
CA GLY A 243 -4.97 -33.38 2.60
C GLY A 243 -3.65 -33.29 1.83
N ARG A 244 -3.66 -33.38 0.49
CA ARG A 244 -2.46 -33.18 -0.34
C ARG A 244 -2.23 -31.69 -0.60
N GLN A 245 -0.97 -31.26 -0.58
CA GLN A 245 -0.62 -29.90 -0.97
C GLN A 245 -1.01 -29.65 -2.43
N LEU A 246 -1.58 -28.49 -2.68
CA LEU A 246 -1.82 -28.00 -4.03
C LEU A 246 -0.46 -27.75 -4.68
N VAL A 247 -0.23 -28.41 -5.83
CA VAL A 247 1.07 -28.37 -6.51
C VAL A 247 1.23 -27.00 -7.18
N ASP A 248 2.16 -26.18 -6.68
CA ASP A 248 2.48 -24.85 -7.20
C ASP A 248 3.50 -24.91 -8.37
N ASP A 249 3.46 -25.96 -9.21
CA ASP A 249 4.41 -26.20 -10.31
C ASP A 249 4.64 -24.98 -11.23
N PRO A 250 3.62 -24.15 -11.57
CA PRO A 250 3.82 -22.93 -12.37
C PRO A 250 4.69 -21.86 -11.69
N PHE A 251 4.90 -22.00 -10.38
CA PHE A 251 5.63 -21.06 -9.51
C PHE A 251 6.88 -21.68 -8.91
N SER A 252 7.27 -22.88 -9.32
CA SER A 252 8.48 -23.59 -8.85
C SER A 252 9.79 -22.80 -9.04
N CYS A 253 9.83 -21.84 -9.98
CA CYS A 253 10.96 -20.91 -10.18
C CYS A 253 10.76 -19.51 -9.58
N ALA A 254 9.63 -19.24 -8.92
CA ALA A 254 9.38 -17.93 -8.30
C ALA A 254 10.25 -17.79 -7.04
N PRO A 255 11.05 -16.72 -6.93
CA PRO A 255 12.01 -16.59 -5.83
C PRO A 255 11.34 -16.42 -4.46
N ASP A 256 10.14 -15.83 -4.41
CA ASP A 256 9.40 -15.57 -3.17
C ASP A 256 7.89 -15.81 -3.35
N SER A 257 7.23 -16.35 -2.33
CA SER A 257 5.76 -16.49 -2.23
C SER A 257 5.05 -15.20 -1.82
N GLY A 258 5.79 -14.10 -1.71
CA GLY A 258 5.28 -12.80 -1.28
C GLY A 258 4.16 -12.26 -2.17
N VAL A 259 3.24 -11.54 -1.55
CA VAL A 259 2.10 -10.91 -2.21
C VAL A 259 2.30 -9.40 -2.19
N ARG A 260 2.11 -8.77 -3.36
CA ARG A 260 2.31 -7.33 -3.56
C ARG A 260 0.98 -6.64 -3.82
N VAL A 261 0.77 -5.46 -3.25
CA VAL A 261 -0.37 -4.60 -3.62
C VAL A 261 0.12 -3.55 -4.61
N ALA A 262 -0.49 -3.51 -5.80
CA ALA A 262 -0.15 -2.55 -6.85
C ALA A 262 -0.88 -1.22 -6.67
N SER A 263 -2.15 -1.22 -6.29
CA SER A 263 -2.93 0.01 -6.18
C SER A 263 -4.15 -0.15 -5.29
N LEU A 264 -4.37 0.85 -4.43
CA LEU A 264 -5.58 1.06 -3.64
C LEU A 264 -6.29 2.36 -4.04
N ARG A 265 -5.92 3.00 -5.15
CA ARG A 265 -6.51 4.28 -5.56
C ARG A 265 -8.04 4.21 -5.66
N GLY A 266 -8.74 5.17 -5.06
CA GLY A 266 -10.19 5.27 -5.12
C GLY A 266 -10.94 4.29 -4.22
N VAL A 267 -10.23 3.58 -3.34
CA VAL A 267 -10.78 2.67 -2.34
C VAL A 267 -11.06 3.42 -1.04
N ASP A 268 -12.13 3.05 -0.34
CA ASP A 268 -12.35 3.42 1.07
C ASP A 268 -11.65 2.40 1.98
N ALA A 269 -10.63 2.86 2.71
CA ALA A 269 -9.79 2.02 3.55
C ALA A 269 -10.34 1.85 4.98
N ALA A 270 -11.51 2.42 5.33
CA ALA A 270 -12.08 2.34 6.68
C ALA A 270 -12.27 0.91 7.20
N HIS A 271 -12.52 -0.02 6.28
CA HIS A 271 -12.82 -1.42 6.58
C HIS A 271 -11.75 -2.38 6.05
N LEU A 272 -10.60 -1.87 5.65
CA LEU A 272 -9.54 -2.66 5.02
C LEU A 272 -8.47 -3.08 6.02
N VAL A 273 -8.19 -4.38 6.07
CA VAL A 273 -7.07 -4.97 6.82
C VAL A 273 -6.09 -5.60 5.83
N LEU A 274 -4.82 -5.23 5.93
CA LEU A 274 -3.73 -5.77 5.12
C LEU A 274 -2.75 -6.52 6.04
N ALA A 275 -2.52 -7.80 5.77
CA ALA A 275 -1.67 -8.66 6.60
C ALA A 275 -0.55 -9.31 5.77
N ASP A 276 0.70 -9.10 6.19
CA ASP A 276 1.90 -9.73 5.59
C ASP A 276 2.09 -9.43 4.08
N LEU A 277 1.75 -8.20 3.66
CA LEU A 277 1.82 -7.76 2.26
C LEU A 277 3.00 -6.83 1.96
N ASP A 278 3.56 -6.95 0.76
CA ASP A 278 4.52 -5.98 0.22
C ASP A 278 3.79 -4.80 -0.43
N LEU A 279 3.95 -3.62 0.19
CA LEU A 279 3.35 -2.36 -0.21
C LEU A 279 4.36 -1.41 -0.88
N SER A 280 5.58 -1.90 -1.20
CA SER A 280 6.65 -1.10 -1.82
C SER A 280 6.24 -0.44 -3.15
N GLY A 281 5.41 -1.13 -3.94
CA GLY A 281 4.87 -0.64 -5.20
C GLY A 281 3.45 -0.09 -5.13
N CYS A 282 2.84 0.01 -3.93
CA CYS A 282 1.42 0.32 -3.78
C CYS A 282 1.13 1.80 -3.99
N LEU A 283 0.14 2.09 -4.83
CA LEU A 283 -0.40 3.44 -5.02
C LEU A 283 -1.54 3.73 -4.02
N PHE A 284 -1.35 4.72 -3.15
CA PHE A 284 -2.30 5.17 -2.12
C PHE A 284 -2.99 6.49 -2.46
N ALA A 285 -2.47 7.29 -3.38
CA ALA A 285 -3.02 8.59 -3.72
C ALA A 285 -4.47 8.46 -4.22
N GLY A 286 -5.39 9.15 -3.55
CA GLY A 286 -6.83 9.07 -3.83
C GLY A 286 -7.59 7.97 -3.09
N THR A 287 -6.95 7.29 -2.14
CA THR A 287 -7.63 6.48 -1.12
C THR A 287 -8.41 7.37 -0.14
N VAL A 288 -9.58 6.92 0.29
CA VAL A 288 -10.42 7.58 1.30
C VAL A 288 -10.24 6.86 2.64
N HIS A 289 -10.32 7.59 3.76
CA HIS A 289 -10.11 7.07 5.12
C HIS A 289 -8.83 6.24 5.30
N LEU A 290 -7.75 6.61 4.61
CA LEU A 290 -6.46 5.92 4.73
C LEU A 290 -5.91 5.91 6.17
N ASP A 291 -6.37 6.83 7.03
CA ASP A 291 -6.04 6.87 8.44
C ASP A 291 -6.65 5.73 9.27
N GLN A 292 -7.64 5.02 8.73
CA GLN A 292 -8.30 3.88 9.37
C GLN A 292 -7.80 2.53 8.84
N LEU A 293 -6.88 2.54 7.86
CA LEU A 293 -6.26 1.33 7.31
C LEU A 293 -5.54 0.56 8.42
N ARG A 294 -5.84 -0.73 8.56
CA ARG A 294 -5.14 -1.60 9.50
C ARG A 294 -4.06 -2.39 8.76
N LEU A 295 -2.83 -2.28 9.27
CA LEU A 295 -1.69 -3.05 8.81
C LEU A 295 -1.29 -4.03 9.90
N GLU A 296 -1.38 -5.31 9.59
CA GLU A 296 -1.05 -6.42 10.49
C GLU A 296 0.15 -7.20 9.95
N GLY A 297 0.87 -7.87 10.85
CA GLY A 297 2.04 -8.65 10.49
C GLY A 297 3.18 -7.83 9.86
N SER A 298 3.82 -8.43 8.86
CA SER A 298 5.08 -7.97 8.24
C SER A 298 4.87 -7.12 6.97
N CYS A 299 4.01 -6.11 7.03
CA CYS A 299 3.80 -5.21 5.89
C CYS A 299 5.05 -4.37 5.57
N THR A 300 5.59 -4.51 4.35
CA THR A 300 6.83 -3.81 3.92
C THR A 300 6.52 -2.62 3.01
N PHE A 301 7.39 -1.62 3.06
CA PHE A 301 7.35 -0.43 2.20
C PHE A 301 8.71 -0.25 1.54
N ASP A 302 8.77 0.46 0.42
CA ASP A 302 10.03 0.80 -0.21
C ASP A 302 10.81 1.80 0.66
N THR A 303 12.11 1.92 0.42
CA THR A 303 13.00 2.78 1.18
C THR A 303 13.64 3.84 0.29
N ALA A 304 13.93 5.00 0.88
CA ALA A 304 14.67 6.03 0.17
C ALA A 304 16.04 5.48 -0.29
N PRO A 305 16.48 5.75 -1.53
CA PRO A 305 17.73 5.22 -2.05
C PRO A 305 18.92 5.66 -1.19
N PRO A 306 19.92 4.79 -1.01
CA PRO A 306 21.10 5.08 -0.19
C PRO A 306 21.92 6.23 -0.80
N ALA A 307 22.86 6.76 0.00
CA ALA A 307 23.69 7.91 -0.37
C ALA A 307 24.29 7.75 -1.78
N VAL A 308 24.02 8.71 -2.67
CA VAL A 308 24.53 8.66 -4.04
C VAL A 308 25.79 9.51 -4.13
N TRP A 309 26.93 8.82 -4.16
CA TRP A 309 28.27 9.41 -4.22
C TRP A 309 28.69 9.89 -5.62
N ARG A 310 27.89 9.60 -6.66
CA ARG A 310 28.23 9.90 -8.06
C ARG A 310 27.96 11.34 -8.51
N ARG A 311 27.40 12.21 -7.65
CA ARG A 311 27.17 13.63 -7.94
C ARG A 311 27.76 14.49 -6.82
N TRP A 312 28.45 15.57 -7.16
CA TRP A 312 28.94 16.55 -6.19
C TRP A 312 27.95 17.73 -6.07
N PRO A 313 27.56 18.13 -4.85
CA PRO A 313 27.90 17.48 -3.57
C PRO A 313 27.14 16.15 -3.37
N PRO A 314 27.72 15.16 -2.65
CA PRO A 314 27.07 13.87 -2.40
C PRO A 314 25.76 14.08 -1.67
N VAL A 315 24.66 13.60 -2.25
CA VAL A 315 23.32 13.72 -1.66
C VAL A 315 23.07 12.49 -0.81
N ARG A 316 23.01 12.66 0.51
CA ARG A 316 22.65 11.62 1.46
C ARG A 316 21.16 11.74 1.80
N PHE A 317 20.35 10.85 1.25
CA PHE A 317 18.97 10.71 1.69
C PHE A 317 18.92 10.03 3.05
N THR A 318 17.90 10.39 3.82
CA THR A 318 17.57 9.76 5.09
C THR A 318 16.94 8.41 4.78
N GLU A 319 17.54 7.32 5.26
CA GLU A 319 16.90 6.00 5.26
C GLU A 319 15.58 6.08 6.02
N ARG A 320 14.48 5.81 5.30
CA ARG A 320 13.09 5.88 5.78
C ARG A 320 12.21 5.06 4.85
N ARG A 321 11.03 4.67 5.32
CA ARG A 321 9.94 4.17 4.48
C ARG A 321 9.39 5.27 3.57
N VAL A 322 9.17 4.95 2.30
CA VAL A 322 8.73 5.90 1.27
C VAL A 322 7.60 5.28 0.44
N LEU A 323 6.64 6.12 0.04
CA LEU A 323 5.56 5.73 -0.86
C LEU A 323 6.04 5.58 -2.30
N ALA A 324 5.48 4.62 -3.03
CA ALA A 324 5.78 4.40 -4.45
C ALA A 324 5.60 5.68 -5.28
N GLU A 325 4.56 6.48 -4.99
CA GLU A 325 4.33 7.72 -5.70
C GLU A 325 5.39 8.81 -5.44
N GLU A 326 6.05 8.80 -4.28
CA GLU A 326 7.18 9.71 -4.06
C GLU A 326 8.38 9.29 -4.92
N HIS A 327 8.64 7.99 -5.07
CA HIS A 327 9.67 7.49 -6.00
C HIS A 327 9.37 7.99 -7.41
N HIS A 328 8.13 7.84 -7.86
CA HIS A 328 7.67 8.30 -9.17
C HIS A 328 7.84 9.82 -9.35
N TRP A 329 7.43 10.61 -8.36
CA TRP A 329 7.56 12.07 -8.38
C TRP A 329 9.03 12.48 -8.47
N ARG A 330 9.91 11.93 -7.63
CA ARG A 330 11.34 12.28 -7.62
C ARG A 330 12.09 11.82 -8.86
N ALA A 331 11.74 10.65 -9.40
CA ALA A 331 12.28 10.17 -10.66
C ALA A 331 11.90 11.10 -11.83
N SER A 332 10.75 11.78 -11.75
CA SER A 332 10.29 12.73 -12.77
C SER A 332 10.90 14.13 -12.67
N GLN A 333 11.63 14.45 -11.59
CA GLN A 333 12.19 15.80 -11.38
C GLN A 333 13.41 16.08 -12.25
N PRO A 334 13.64 17.34 -12.68
CA PRO A 334 14.86 17.73 -13.38
C PRO A 334 16.10 17.46 -12.50
N GLY A 335 16.98 16.57 -12.96
CA GLY A 335 18.17 16.17 -12.20
C GLY A 335 17.89 15.09 -11.14
N ALA A 336 16.89 14.23 -11.37
CA ALA A 336 16.60 13.05 -10.57
C ALA A 336 17.86 12.24 -10.24
N VAL A 337 17.95 11.80 -9.00
CA VAL A 337 19.04 10.97 -8.51
C VAL A 337 18.78 9.52 -8.90
N TRP A 338 19.80 8.78 -9.32
CA TRP A 338 19.68 7.36 -9.62
C TRP A 338 19.30 6.56 -8.36
N GLY A 339 18.36 5.62 -8.48
CA GLY A 339 17.82 4.82 -7.37
C GLY A 339 16.38 5.13 -6.97
N TRP A 340 15.77 6.19 -7.51
CA TRP A 340 14.32 6.40 -7.42
C TRP A 340 13.60 5.58 -8.51
N ASN A 341 12.54 4.88 -8.13
CA ASN A 341 11.76 4.05 -9.04
C ASN A 341 10.91 4.91 -9.98
N VAL A 342 10.90 4.57 -11.27
CA VAL A 342 10.14 5.30 -12.29
C VAL A 342 8.71 4.79 -12.31
N ALA A 343 7.76 5.71 -12.49
CA ALA A 343 6.35 5.37 -12.64
C ALA A 343 6.14 4.35 -13.77
N VAL A 344 5.46 3.26 -13.45
CA VAL A 344 4.90 2.37 -14.48
C VAL A 344 3.85 3.17 -15.28
N LEU A 345 3.80 2.95 -16.60
CA LEU A 345 2.81 3.57 -17.50
C LEU A 345 1.39 3.43 -16.91
N GLY A 346 0.71 4.56 -16.70
CA GLY A 346 -0.67 4.59 -16.18
C GLY A 346 -0.83 4.77 -14.66
N ALA A 347 0.27 4.80 -13.87
CA ALA A 347 0.22 5.01 -12.42
C ALA A 347 -0.31 6.38 -11.97
N GLY A 348 -0.40 7.35 -12.89
CA GLY A 348 -0.71 8.74 -12.58
C GLY A 348 0.49 9.48 -11.98
N ARG A 349 0.39 10.80 -11.87
CA ARG A 349 1.42 11.65 -11.23
C ARG A 349 0.81 12.27 -9.98
N ALA A 350 1.31 11.90 -8.81
CA ALA A 350 0.98 12.57 -7.56
C ALA A 350 2.08 13.56 -7.21
N GLY A 351 1.71 14.83 -7.06
CA GLY A 351 2.63 15.89 -6.61
C GLY A 351 2.73 15.96 -5.08
N PRO A 352 3.66 16.78 -4.55
CA PRO A 352 3.85 16.93 -3.11
C PRO A 352 2.59 17.33 -2.35
N MET A 353 1.74 18.17 -2.96
CA MET A 353 0.45 18.58 -2.39
C MET A 353 -0.52 17.41 -2.17
N GLN A 354 -0.50 16.41 -3.06
CA GLN A 354 -1.34 15.22 -2.94
C GLN A 354 -0.73 14.18 -2.00
N LEU A 355 0.61 14.10 -1.94
CA LEU A 355 1.31 13.14 -1.10
C LEU A 355 1.36 13.53 0.39
N ALA A 356 1.39 14.83 0.73
CA ALA A 356 1.43 15.25 2.12
C ALA A 356 0.21 14.75 2.94
N PRO A 357 -1.05 14.84 2.46
CA PRO A 357 -2.19 14.23 3.14
C PRO A 357 -2.10 12.71 3.26
N VAL A 358 -1.58 12.02 2.24
CA VAL A 358 -1.41 10.55 2.25
C VAL A 358 -0.42 10.13 3.33
N TYR A 359 0.74 10.81 3.42
CA TYR A 359 1.71 10.61 4.49
C TYR A 359 1.12 10.87 5.88
N ARG A 360 0.31 11.92 6.02
CA ARG A 360 -0.36 12.24 7.30
C ARG A 360 -1.35 11.16 7.72
N ALA A 361 -2.15 10.66 6.77
CA ALA A 361 -3.13 9.62 7.03
C ALA A 361 -2.44 8.31 7.44
N LEU A 362 -1.40 7.89 6.71
CA LEU A 362 -0.62 6.70 7.07
C LEU A 362 0.10 6.86 8.41
N ARG A 363 0.65 8.05 8.71
CA ARG A 363 1.21 8.32 10.04
C ARG A 363 0.17 8.05 11.13
N LYS A 364 -1.03 8.59 10.98
CA LYS A 364 -2.12 8.40 11.95
C LYS A 364 -2.50 6.93 12.10
N ALA A 365 -2.62 6.18 11.00
CA ALA A 365 -2.87 4.74 11.05
C ALA A 365 -1.79 3.98 11.84
N PHE A 366 -0.52 4.33 11.66
CA PHE A 366 0.60 3.75 12.42
C PHE A 366 0.60 4.15 13.90
N GLU A 367 0.26 5.41 14.21
CA GLU A 367 0.11 5.90 15.59
C GLU A 367 -1.02 5.14 16.32
N ASP A 368 -2.17 4.96 15.66
CA ASP A 368 -3.31 4.21 16.17
C ASP A 368 -2.97 2.71 16.37
N GLY A 369 -2.14 2.15 15.47
CA GLY A 369 -1.56 0.80 15.59
C GLY A 369 -0.40 0.68 16.59
N LYS A 370 -0.05 1.75 17.33
CA LYS A 370 1.09 1.82 18.27
C LYS A 370 2.47 1.51 17.65
N HIS A 371 2.61 1.64 16.33
CA HIS A 371 3.85 1.40 15.60
C HIS A 371 4.65 2.71 15.43
N GLU A 372 5.14 3.25 16.55
CA GLU A 372 5.85 4.53 16.68
C GLU A 372 7.06 4.71 15.69
N PRO A 373 7.90 3.68 15.41
CA PRO A 373 8.98 3.82 14.43
C PRO A 373 8.51 4.14 13.01
N GLY A 374 7.44 3.48 12.56
CA GLY A 374 6.87 3.65 11.23
C GLY A 374 6.20 5.01 11.10
N ALA A 375 5.45 5.42 12.12
CA ALA A 375 4.85 6.76 12.19
C ALA A 375 5.88 7.88 12.03
N ALA A 376 7.06 7.75 12.65
CA ALA A 376 8.14 8.74 12.53
C ALA A 376 8.67 8.88 11.09
N ASP A 377 8.76 7.78 10.34
CA ASP A 377 9.21 7.80 8.94
C ASP A 377 8.18 8.51 8.05
N PHE A 378 6.88 8.22 8.24
CA PHE A 378 5.81 8.91 7.52
C PHE A 378 5.68 10.39 7.91
N TYR A 379 5.93 10.75 9.18
CA TYR A 379 6.04 12.16 9.61
C TYR A 379 7.15 12.89 8.85
N TYR A 380 8.32 12.27 8.74
CA TYR A 380 9.46 12.85 8.03
C TYR A 380 9.15 12.98 6.52
N GLY A 381 8.41 12.03 5.93
CA GLY A 381 7.85 12.11 4.57
C GLY A 381 6.89 13.28 4.38
N GLU A 382 5.90 13.44 5.28
CA GLU A 382 4.93 14.55 5.25
C GLU A 382 5.63 15.91 5.24
N MET A 383 6.57 16.13 6.16
CA MET A 383 7.27 17.42 6.28
C MET A 383 8.10 17.74 5.03
N GLU A 384 8.66 16.72 4.37
CA GLU A 384 9.38 16.93 3.13
C GLU A 384 8.45 17.26 1.96
N MET A 385 7.29 16.61 1.86
CA MET A 385 6.30 16.95 0.84
C MET A 385 5.78 18.37 1.05
N ARG A 386 5.52 18.79 2.30
CA ARG A 386 5.16 20.19 2.62
C ARG A 386 6.24 21.18 2.22
N ARG A 387 7.51 20.88 2.49
CA ARG A 387 8.63 21.76 2.09
C ARG A 387 8.67 22.00 0.57
N HIS A 388 8.33 20.99 -0.22
CA HIS A 388 8.32 21.05 -1.69
C HIS A 388 6.96 21.42 -2.29
N ALA A 389 5.93 21.62 -1.47
CA ALA A 389 4.62 22.04 -1.94
C ALA A 389 4.64 23.53 -2.32
N GLU A 390 3.97 23.87 -3.41
CA GLU A 390 3.99 25.23 -3.99
C GLU A 390 3.03 26.20 -3.28
N ASP A 391 2.00 25.66 -2.62
CA ASP A 391 0.93 26.39 -1.91
C ASP A 391 1.37 27.03 -0.60
N ILE A 392 2.48 26.56 -0.01
CA ILE A 392 2.97 27.06 1.28
C ILE A 392 3.66 28.42 1.14
N PRO A 393 3.38 29.41 2.02
CA PRO A 393 4.09 30.69 2.06
C PRO A 393 5.60 30.52 2.19
N ARG A 394 6.37 31.43 1.59
CA ARG A 394 7.84 31.39 1.62
C ARG A 394 8.41 31.38 3.05
N SER A 395 7.74 32.05 3.99
CA SER A 395 8.13 32.08 5.42
C SER A 395 8.03 30.70 6.07
N GLU A 396 6.91 29.99 5.87
CA GLU A 396 6.71 28.65 6.40
C GLU A 396 7.65 27.63 5.74
N ARG A 397 7.88 27.75 4.41
CA ARG A 397 8.91 26.94 3.73
C ARG A 397 10.31 27.19 4.31
N GLY A 398 10.63 28.44 4.63
CA GLY A 398 11.87 28.82 5.31
C GLY A 398 11.99 28.20 6.71
N LEU A 399 10.91 28.23 7.49
CA LEU A 399 10.85 27.63 8.82
C LEU A 399 11.01 26.09 8.76
N LEU A 400 10.32 25.41 7.83
CA LEU A 400 10.49 23.97 7.61
C LEU A 400 11.93 23.64 7.19
N THR A 401 12.54 24.49 6.37
CA THR A 401 13.93 24.31 5.94
C THR A 401 14.90 24.46 7.11
N ALA A 402 14.70 25.46 7.98
CA ALA A 402 15.48 25.65 9.20
C ALA A 402 15.28 24.48 10.18
N TYR A 403 14.04 24.03 10.38
CA TYR A 403 13.72 22.89 11.25
C TYR A 403 14.34 21.57 10.75
N TRP A 404 14.32 21.34 9.43
CA TRP A 404 15.06 20.26 8.80
C TRP A 404 16.57 20.40 9.03
N ALA A 405 17.13 21.59 8.81
CA ALA A 405 18.56 21.86 8.90
C ALA A 405 19.11 21.59 10.31
N LEU A 406 18.38 22.05 11.33
CA LEU A 406 18.77 22.01 12.74
C LEU A 406 18.58 20.63 13.37
N SER A 407 17.44 19.96 13.12
CA SER A 407 17.08 18.74 13.87
C SER A 407 16.60 17.57 13.00
N GLY A 408 16.52 17.74 11.68
CA GLY A 408 15.92 16.75 10.79
C GLY A 408 14.45 16.51 11.14
N TYR A 409 13.70 17.59 11.35
CA TYR A 409 12.31 17.57 11.82
C TYR A 409 12.14 16.92 13.21
N GLY A 410 13.07 17.16 14.13
CA GLY A 410 13.00 16.65 15.50
C GLY A 410 13.22 15.14 15.64
N LEU A 411 13.69 14.46 14.60
CA LEU A 411 13.92 13.00 14.60
C LEU A 411 15.41 12.62 14.65
N ARG A 412 16.33 13.58 14.55
CA ARG A 412 17.78 13.30 14.51
C ARG A 412 18.54 14.09 15.57
N ALA A 413 18.77 13.43 16.72
CA ALA A 413 19.56 13.99 17.82
C ALA A 413 20.99 14.36 17.41
N SER A 414 21.62 13.59 16.51
CA SER A 414 22.99 13.86 16.04
C SER A 414 23.14 15.21 15.36
N ARG A 415 22.14 15.66 14.59
CA ARG A 415 22.16 16.98 13.94
C ARG A 415 22.03 18.10 14.98
N ALA A 416 21.09 17.95 15.91
CA ALA A 416 20.88 18.91 16.97
C ALA A 416 22.10 19.03 17.89
N LEU A 417 22.73 17.90 18.26
CA LEU A 417 23.97 17.87 19.06
C LEU A 417 25.17 18.46 18.29
N ALA A 418 25.27 18.23 16.98
CA ALA A 418 26.32 18.84 16.17
C ALA A 418 26.16 20.37 16.11
N TRP A 419 24.92 20.86 15.91
CA TRP A 419 24.64 22.30 15.96
C TRP A 419 24.86 22.88 17.36
N LEU A 420 24.53 22.14 18.42
CA LEU A 420 24.82 22.55 19.79
C LEU A 420 26.33 22.70 19.99
N GLY A 421 27.12 21.70 19.61
CA GLY A 421 28.58 21.75 19.70
C GLY A 421 29.18 22.90 18.88
N ALA A 422 28.67 23.13 17.67
CA ALA A 422 29.11 24.25 16.81
C ALA A 422 28.74 25.61 17.42
N ALA A 423 27.53 25.76 17.97
CA ALA A 423 27.09 26.97 18.65
C ALA A 423 27.94 27.24 19.91
N MET A 424 28.19 26.22 20.73
CA MET A 424 29.06 26.30 21.90
C MET A 424 30.49 26.68 21.52
N LEU A 425 31.04 26.12 20.44
CA LEU A 425 32.37 26.48 19.96
C LEU A 425 32.42 27.94 19.48
N LEU A 426 31.39 28.38 18.76
CA LEU A 426 31.27 29.77 18.31
C LEU A 426 31.17 30.74 19.49
N THR A 427 30.36 30.42 20.51
CA THR A 427 30.22 31.27 21.71
C THR A 427 31.52 31.33 22.50
N ILE A 428 32.23 30.20 22.66
CA ILE A 428 33.58 30.18 23.26
C ILE A 428 34.56 31.08 22.50
N VAL A 429 34.61 30.98 21.15
CA VAL A 429 35.48 31.82 20.32
C VAL A 429 35.15 33.31 20.45
N LEU A 430 33.86 33.67 20.42
CA LEU A 430 33.41 35.05 20.57
C LEU A 430 33.70 35.62 21.97
N LEU A 431 33.51 34.82 23.02
CA LEU A 431 33.83 35.18 24.41
C LEU A 431 35.33 35.38 24.62
N MET A 432 36.17 34.50 24.06
CA MET A 432 37.63 34.67 24.10
C MET A 432 38.06 35.95 23.38
N ALA A 433 37.49 36.21 22.19
CA ALA A 433 37.84 37.35 21.37
C ALA A 433 37.43 38.70 21.97
N SER A 434 36.25 38.78 22.60
CA SER A 434 35.66 40.06 23.01
C SER A 434 34.73 40.03 24.24
N GLY A 435 34.41 38.86 24.79
CA GLY A 435 33.39 38.74 25.83
C GLY A 435 33.91 38.73 27.27
N LEU A 436 35.10 38.18 27.51
CA LEU A 436 35.69 38.14 28.85
C LEU A 436 36.47 39.43 29.14
N ALA A 437 36.25 40.01 30.33
CA ALA A 437 37.01 41.17 30.79
C ALA A 437 38.52 40.87 30.87
N GLN A 438 39.36 41.90 30.69
CA GLN A 438 40.82 41.75 30.79
C GLN A 438 41.28 41.58 32.25
N ASP A 439 40.62 42.29 33.18
CA ASP A 439 40.86 42.23 34.63
C ASP A 439 39.52 42.19 35.38
N THR A 440 39.50 41.60 36.58
CA THR A 440 38.35 41.71 37.49
C THR A 440 38.20 43.19 37.89
N PRO A 441 37.08 43.87 37.60
CA PRO A 441 36.90 45.29 37.93
C PRO A 441 37.15 45.50 39.43
N LYS A 442 38.13 46.35 39.74
CA LYS A 442 38.53 46.62 41.12
C LYS A 442 37.41 47.39 41.79
N GLN A 443 36.79 46.80 42.81
CA GLN A 443 35.83 47.54 43.65
C GLN A 443 36.61 48.56 44.47
N THR A 444 36.45 49.83 44.16
CA THR A 444 37.04 50.92 44.93
C THR A 444 35.98 51.45 45.89
N ALA A 445 36.15 51.14 47.18
CA ALA A 445 35.33 51.70 48.23
C ALA A 445 35.92 53.06 48.63
N THR A 446 35.33 54.15 48.16
CA THR A 446 35.67 55.49 48.65
C THR A 446 34.72 55.85 49.79
N GLY A 447 35.27 56.34 50.89
CA GLY A 447 34.50 56.68 52.08
C GLY A 447 34.88 58.06 52.59
N THR A 448 33.91 58.96 52.71
CA THR A 448 34.09 60.27 53.35
C THR A 448 33.90 60.14 54.86
N VAL A 449 34.95 60.41 55.65
CA VAL A 449 34.91 60.41 57.11
C VAL A 449 34.74 61.85 57.62
N PRO A 450 33.62 62.21 58.27
CA PRO A 450 33.45 63.54 58.85
C PRO A 450 34.28 63.73 60.13
N ALA A 451 34.89 64.90 60.30
CA ALA A 451 35.88 65.22 61.33
C ALA A 451 35.40 65.18 62.81
N GLY A 452 34.14 64.84 63.05
CA GLY A 452 33.54 64.78 64.40
C GLY A 452 33.11 63.38 64.87
N GLY A 453 33.33 62.33 64.07
CA GLY A 453 32.83 60.99 64.36
C GLY A 453 31.33 60.88 64.07
N GLY A 454 30.99 60.21 62.96
CA GLY A 454 29.63 60.03 62.49
C GLY A 454 29.56 59.02 61.36
N LYS A 455 28.35 58.67 60.92
CA LYS A 455 28.04 57.60 59.96
C LYS A 455 28.92 57.73 58.69
N VAL A 456 29.79 56.74 58.48
CA VAL A 456 30.64 56.65 57.27
C VAL A 456 29.79 56.12 56.13
N THR A 457 29.69 56.87 55.05
CA THR A 457 29.01 56.44 53.82
C THR A 457 30.09 55.96 52.85
N PHE A 458 29.99 54.70 52.43
CA PHE A 458 30.87 54.11 51.42
C PHE A 458 30.15 54.14 50.08
N GLU A 459 30.76 54.78 49.09
CA GLU A 459 30.35 54.69 47.70
C GLU A 459 31.27 53.65 47.04
N ILE A 460 30.66 52.56 46.57
CA ILE A 460 31.37 51.45 45.92
C ILE A 460 31.17 51.65 44.42
N ASP A 461 32.15 52.28 43.78
CA ASP A 461 32.18 52.36 42.33
C ASP A 461 32.81 51.09 41.75
N LYS A 462 32.12 50.51 40.75
CA LYS A 462 32.59 49.36 39.98
C LYS A 462 32.90 49.86 38.56
N ASP A 463 34.18 49.88 38.21
CA ASP A 463 34.62 50.25 36.86
C ASP A 463 34.03 49.30 35.80
N ASP A 464 33.67 49.85 34.64
CA ASP A 464 33.14 49.07 33.52
C ASP A 464 34.20 48.10 32.96
N PRO A 465 33.87 46.82 32.75
CA PRO A 465 34.81 45.82 32.27
C PRO A 465 35.32 46.14 30.86
N GLN A 466 36.64 46.30 30.72
CA GLN A 466 37.29 46.68 29.45
C GLN A 466 37.64 45.48 28.56
N ASN A 467 37.61 45.73 27.24
CA ASN A 467 37.88 44.76 26.19
C ASN A 467 39.40 44.54 26.03
N PRO A 468 39.89 43.31 25.80
CA PRO A 468 41.33 43.03 25.82
C PRO A 468 42.08 43.61 24.62
N THR A 469 43.18 44.29 24.93
CA THR A 469 44.11 44.93 23.97
C THR A 469 45.16 43.98 23.39
N GLY A 470 45.38 42.79 23.97
CA GLY A 470 46.30 41.74 23.47
C GLY A 470 46.08 40.35 24.12
N ASN A 471 46.64 39.27 23.54
CA ASN A 471 46.53 37.86 23.99
C ASN A 471 45.07 37.34 24.18
N ARG A 472 44.29 37.34 23.10
CA ARG A 472 42.86 36.96 23.12
C ARG A 472 42.60 35.44 23.20
N PHE A 473 43.54 34.62 22.73
CA PHE A 473 43.40 33.16 22.65
C PHE A 473 44.42 32.48 23.59
N THR A 474 44.08 32.37 24.87
CA THR A 474 44.90 31.70 25.90
C THR A 474 44.12 30.59 26.58
N GLY A 475 44.80 29.59 27.14
CA GLY A 475 44.17 28.46 27.84
C GLY A 475 43.27 28.89 29.01
N GLU A 476 43.71 29.86 29.81
CA GLU A 476 42.92 30.38 30.93
C GLU A 476 41.61 31.08 30.50
N ARG A 477 41.65 31.81 29.36
CA ARG A 477 40.44 32.44 28.80
C ARG A 477 39.52 31.39 28.18
N PHE A 478 40.07 30.32 27.62
CA PHE A 478 39.28 29.18 27.14
C PHE A 478 38.53 28.50 28.29
N GLU A 479 39.18 28.21 29.42
CA GLU A 479 38.50 27.62 30.59
C GLU A 479 37.38 28.52 31.12
N LYS A 480 37.62 29.83 31.23
CA LYS A 480 36.59 30.81 31.62
C LYS A 480 35.43 30.83 30.62
N ALA A 481 35.71 30.91 29.32
CA ALA A 481 34.69 30.91 28.27
C ALA A 481 33.89 29.61 28.23
N LEU A 482 34.55 28.46 28.42
CA LEU A 482 33.92 27.14 28.50
C LEU A 482 32.99 27.06 29.71
N ASN A 483 33.41 27.53 30.89
CA ASN A 483 32.57 27.58 32.08
C ASN A 483 31.35 28.51 31.89
N VAL A 484 31.51 29.66 31.24
CA VAL A 484 30.37 30.54 30.92
C VAL A 484 29.38 29.84 30.01
N THR A 485 29.90 29.20 28.94
CA THR A 485 29.08 28.51 27.95
C THR A 485 28.33 27.32 28.56
N LEU A 486 29.02 26.43 29.31
CA LEU A 486 28.38 25.29 29.97
C LEU A 486 27.31 25.69 30.99
N ASN A 487 27.57 26.74 31.77
CA ASN A 487 26.57 27.25 32.71
C ASN A 487 25.37 27.86 31.98
N SER A 488 25.60 28.57 30.87
CA SER A 488 24.54 29.13 30.00
C SER A 488 23.59 28.05 29.46
N VAL A 489 24.12 26.92 28.97
CA VAL A 489 23.33 25.77 28.49
C VAL A 489 22.36 25.25 29.56
N VAL A 490 22.75 25.28 30.83
CA VAL A 490 21.98 24.77 31.98
C VAL A 490 21.27 25.90 32.75
N PHE A 491 21.12 27.07 32.13
CA PHE A 491 20.48 28.25 32.74
C PHE A 491 21.10 28.68 34.10
N ARG A 492 22.40 28.44 34.29
CA ARG A 492 23.16 28.89 35.47
C ARG A 492 23.95 30.15 35.15
N SER A 493 24.02 31.06 36.13
CA SER A 493 24.93 32.20 36.05
C SER A 493 26.37 31.75 36.26
N SER A 494 27.27 32.16 35.38
CA SER A 494 28.68 31.79 35.42
C SER A 494 29.50 32.53 36.49
N GLY A 495 28.98 33.64 37.01
CA GLY A 495 29.67 34.51 37.99
C GLY A 495 30.92 35.21 37.43
N GLN A 496 31.12 35.21 36.11
CA GLN A 496 32.25 35.88 35.45
C GLN A 496 31.89 37.32 35.08
N ASP A 497 32.84 38.25 35.24
CA ASP A 497 32.69 39.61 34.74
C ASP A 497 32.83 39.63 33.21
N LEU A 498 31.76 40.02 32.53
CA LEU A 498 31.65 40.06 31.07
C LEU A 498 31.66 41.51 30.59
N THR A 499 32.28 41.75 29.44
CA THR A 499 32.15 43.02 28.71
C THR A 499 30.72 43.18 28.20
N THR A 500 30.31 44.39 27.78
CA THR A 500 28.99 44.60 27.14
C THR A 500 28.75 43.64 25.98
N ALA A 501 29.78 43.39 25.15
CA ALA A 501 29.72 42.40 24.08
C ALA A 501 29.55 40.96 24.62
N GLY A 502 30.27 40.62 25.69
CA GLY A 502 30.14 39.34 26.40
C GLY A 502 28.75 39.10 26.96
N THR A 503 28.10 40.13 27.50
CA THR A 503 26.72 40.05 27.99
C THR A 503 25.74 39.71 26.85
N TYR A 504 25.84 40.36 25.69
CA TYR A 504 24.99 40.04 24.54
C TYR A 504 25.25 38.63 23.98
N ILE A 505 26.52 38.18 23.97
CA ILE A 505 26.90 36.82 23.57
C ILE A 505 26.31 35.79 24.53
N GLU A 506 26.43 36.00 25.84
CA GLU A 506 25.85 35.11 26.85
C GLU A 506 24.32 35.09 26.76
N MET A 507 23.66 36.24 26.60
CA MET A 507 22.20 36.31 26.43
C MET A 507 21.73 35.51 25.20
N THR A 508 22.47 35.60 24.09
CA THR A 508 22.15 34.84 22.87
C THR A 508 22.33 33.34 23.09
N SER A 509 23.45 32.94 23.69
CA SER A 509 23.75 31.55 24.07
C SER A 509 22.66 30.93 24.95
N ARG A 510 22.20 31.67 25.97
CA ARG A 510 21.12 31.26 26.90
C ARG A 510 19.77 31.01 26.22
N LEU A 511 19.58 31.49 24.99
CA LEU A 511 18.38 31.22 24.20
C LEU A 511 18.64 30.07 23.21
N THR A 512 19.74 30.15 22.44
CA THR A 512 19.97 29.24 21.32
C THR A 512 20.40 27.84 21.76
N GLU A 513 21.27 27.73 22.76
CA GLU A 513 21.86 26.45 23.16
C GLU A 513 20.84 25.55 23.90
N PRO A 514 20.01 26.05 24.84
CA PRO A 514 18.96 25.23 25.45
C PRO A 514 17.89 24.77 24.47
N VAL A 515 17.56 25.57 23.44
CA VAL A 515 16.62 25.15 22.38
C VAL A 515 17.19 23.99 21.57
N LEU A 516 18.48 24.03 21.21
CA LEU A 516 19.15 22.93 20.51
C LEU A 516 19.23 21.67 21.38
N LEU A 517 19.51 21.84 22.68
CA LEU A 517 19.48 20.73 23.64
C LEU A 517 18.08 20.13 23.76
N GLY A 518 17.03 20.96 23.84
CA GLY A 518 15.64 20.53 23.87
C GLY A 518 15.24 19.73 22.62
N LEU A 519 15.66 20.18 21.44
CA LEU A 519 15.46 19.45 20.18
C LEU A 519 16.21 18.10 20.16
N ALA A 520 17.42 18.05 20.72
CA ALA A 520 18.18 16.80 20.85
C ALA A 520 17.47 15.81 21.78
N VAL A 521 17.01 16.27 22.95
CA VAL A 521 16.27 15.45 23.92
C VAL A 521 14.96 14.93 23.31
N LEU A 522 14.22 15.77 22.58
CA LEU A 522 12.99 15.37 21.91
C LEU A 522 13.24 14.28 20.86
N ALA A 523 14.32 14.41 20.08
CA ALA A 523 14.73 13.40 19.11
C ALA A 523 15.16 12.07 19.77
N VAL A 524 15.85 12.13 20.92
CA VAL A 524 16.20 10.93 21.69
C VAL A 524 14.94 10.25 22.24
N ARG A 525 14.01 11.02 22.81
CA ARG A 525 12.73 10.47 23.31
C ARG A 525 11.95 9.75 22.21
N ASN A 526 11.87 10.35 21.02
CA ASN A 526 11.22 9.74 19.88
C ASN A 526 11.94 8.46 19.41
N ARG A 527 13.26 8.34 19.62
CA ARG A 527 14.02 7.13 19.32
C ARG A 527 13.88 6.05 20.39
N VAL A 528 13.73 6.40 21.66
CA VAL A 528 13.54 5.44 22.76
C VAL A 528 12.12 4.86 22.76
N LYS A 529 11.15 5.61 22.23
CA LYS A 529 9.80 5.09 21.94
C LYS A 529 9.75 4.11 20.76
N ARG A 530 10.83 3.96 20.00
CA ARG A 530 10.89 3.06 18.84
C ARG A 530 11.03 1.60 19.24
#